data_AF-A0A2G2W036-F1
#
_entry.id   AF-A0A2G2W036-F1
#
_cell.length_a   1.000
_cell.length_b   1.000
_cell.length_c   1.000
_cell.angle_alpha   90.00
_cell.angle_beta   90.00
_cell.angle_gamma   90.00
#
_symmetry.space_group_name_H-M   'P 1'
#
loop_
_entity.id
_entity.type
_entity.pdbx_description
1 polymer ?
#
loop_
_entity_poly.entity_id
_entity_poly.type
_entity_poly.pdbx_seq_one_letter_code
_entity_poly.pdbx_strand_id
1 'polypeptide(L)'
;MGNEKICMDMLSIKVSWSLFKRHAFENMNPMGHLELEVVGNQIAAKFKGLPLALKTLAGMLRSKSEVEVWKRILRSEIWELPDNDMLPVLMLSYNDLPAHLKQCFAYCAIYPKDYHFCKDQVIHLWFSNGLVQQLTLDSIYVLYSLETLLLSSCKDLEDLPLWMEMLINLHHLDISNTFCLKMPLHLSKLKSLYVLVGSKFLLGGRGGSRMEDLGELHYLYGSLSLLELQNVVDRKEALRANIREKATIGVE
;
A
#
# COMPACT_ATOMS: atom_id res chain seq x y z
N MET A 1 23.46 -27.73 -9.26
CA MET A 1 24.36 -26.89 -8.43
C MET A 1 23.70 -26.75 -7.08
N GLY A 2 24.41 -27.12 -6.01
CA GLY A 2 23.84 -27.31 -4.67
C GLY A 2 23.31 -26.01 -4.07
N ASN A 3 22.10 -26.07 -3.50
CA ASN A 3 21.61 -25.06 -2.58
C ASN A 3 22.36 -25.24 -1.25
N GLU A 4 23.58 -24.72 -1.17
CA GLU A 4 24.26 -24.56 0.11
C GLU A 4 23.46 -23.57 0.94
N LYS A 5 22.79 -24.11 1.96
CA LYS A 5 22.08 -23.34 2.97
C LYS A 5 23.15 -22.65 3.82
N ILE A 6 23.47 -21.39 3.49
CA ILE A 6 24.34 -20.57 4.34
C ILE A 6 23.59 -20.32 5.64
N CYS A 7 23.95 -21.07 6.70
CA CYS A 7 23.47 -20.82 8.05
C CYS A 7 24.22 -19.58 8.57
N MET A 8 23.55 -18.43 8.66
CA MET A 8 24.08 -17.31 9.42
C MET A 8 24.10 -17.71 10.90
N ASP A 9 25.29 -17.89 11.44
CA ASP A 9 25.49 -18.19 12.86
C ASP A 9 24.97 -17.06 13.76
N MET A 10 24.52 -17.41 14.96
CA MET A 10 24.11 -16.45 15.98
C MET A 10 25.27 -15.52 16.36
N LEU A 11 24.99 -14.22 16.52
CA LEU A 11 26.01 -13.27 16.97
C LEU A 11 26.39 -13.52 18.43
N SER A 12 27.69 -13.37 18.74
CA SER A 12 28.13 -13.31 20.13
C SER A 12 27.55 -12.08 20.84
N ILE A 13 27.34 -12.18 22.15
CA ILE A 13 26.76 -11.12 22.99
C ILE A 13 27.46 -9.77 22.77
N LYS A 14 28.80 -9.76 22.64
CA LYS A 14 29.58 -8.54 22.38
C LYS A 14 29.21 -7.90 21.05
N VAL A 15 29.13 -8.70 19.98
CA VAL A 15 28.80 -8.22 18.63
C VAL A 15 27.34 -7.81 18.55
N SER A 16 26.43 -8.53 19.23
CA SER A 16 25.03 -8.16 19.38
C SER A 16 24.86 -6.78 20.02
N TRP A 17 25.58 -6.52 21.11
CA TRP A 17 25.55 -5.21 21.77
C TRP A 17 26.10 -4.12 20.85
N SER A 18 27.23 -4.35 20.18
CA SER A 18 27.79 -3.37 19.23
C SER A 18 26.82 -3.06 18.08
N LEU A 19 26.14 -4.07 17.54
CA LEU A 19 25.15 -3.89 16.48
C LEU A 19 23.95 -3.08 16.96
N PHE A 20 23.41 -3.45 18.13
CA PHE A 20 22.28 -2.78 18.75
C PHE A 20 22.62 -1.32 19.09
N LYS A 21 23.76 -1.09 19.76
CA LYS A 21 24.23 0.25 20.13
C LYS A 21 24.35 1.15 18.91
N ARG A 22 24.92 0.63 17.81
CA ARG A 22 25.04 1.40 16.57
C ARG A 22 23.68 1.83 16.00
N HIS A 23 22.66 0.97 16.05
CA HIS A 23 21.35 1.29 15.47
C HIS A 23 20.45 2.13 16.39
N ALA A 24 20.51 1.89 17.71
CA ALA A 24 19.68 2.60 18.68
C ALA A 24 20.19 4.01 18.98
N PHE A 25 21.51 4.25 18.93
CA PHE A 25 22.11 5.51 19.33
C PHE A 25 22.67 6.36 18.18
N GLU A 26 22.44 5.98 16.91
CA GLU A 26 23.03 6.64 15.72
C GLU A 26 22.80 8.17 15.68
N ASN A 27 21.70 8.66 16.27
CA ASN A 27 21.35 10.09 16.31
C ASN A 27 21.29 10.68 17.74
N MET A 28 21.72 9.93 18.75
CA MET A 28 21.59 10.35 20.16
C MET A 28 22.83 11.10 20.64
N ASN A 29 22.62 12.17 21.43
CA ASN A 29 23.69 13.00 21.96
C ASN A 29 24.51 12.21 23.02
N PRO A 30 25.82 11.98 22.85
CA PRO A 30 26.60 11.08 23.72
C PRO A 30 26.56 11.36 25.23
N MET A 31 26.15 12.58 25.63
CA MET A 31 26.44 13.13 26.96
C MET A 31 25.42 12.84 28.07
N GLY A 32 24.51 11.87 27.90
CA GLY A 32 23.46 11.59 28.91
C GLY A 32 22.94 10.15 28.97
N HIS A 33 23.68 9.16 28.48
CA HIS A 33 23.11 7.85 28.14
C HIS A 33 23.63 6.64 28.91
N LEU A 34 24.40 6.81 30.00
CA LEU A 34 24.92 5.66 30.76
C LEU A 34 23.80 4.70 31.20
N GLU A 35 22.66 5.21 31.65
CA GLU A 35 21.54 4.36 32.09
C GLU A 35 20.84 3.68 30.89
N LEU A 36 20.70 4.36 29.75
CA LEU A 36 20.18 3.76 28.51
C LEU A 36 21.10 2.67 27.96
N GLU A 37 22.42 2.83 28.09
CA GLU A 37 23.37 1.81 27.68
C GLU A 37 23.25 0.55 28.54
N VAL A 38 23.09 0.70 29.85
CA VAL A 38 22.90 -0.44 30.77
C VAL A 38 21.61 -1.18 30.45
N VAL A 39 20.48 -0.47 30.33
CA VAL A 39 19.18 -1.09 30.01
C VAL A 39 19.20 -1.68 28.60
N GLY A 40 19.81 -0.98 27.64
CA GLY A 40 19.97 -1.42 26.26
C GLY A 40 20.75 -2.71 26.13
N ASN A 41 21.83 -2.87 26.89
CA ASN A 41 22.63 -4.10 26.88
C ASN A 41 21.84 -5.29 27.43
N GLN A 42 21.03 -5.06 28.48
CA GLN A 42 20.13 -6.10 29.02
C GLN A 42 19.04 -6.49 28.00
N ILE A 43 18.49 -5.53 27.27
CA ILE A 43 17.55 -5.78 26.17
C ILE A 43 18.26 -6.59 25.07
N ALA A 44 19.44 -6.17 24.62
CA ALA A 44 20.20 -6.85 23.57
C ALA A 44 20.52 -8.33 23.92
N ALA A 45 20.79 -8.61 25.19
CA ALA A 45 21.06 -9.97 25.68
C ALA A 45 19.83 -10.91 25.55
N LYS A 46 18.60 -10.38 25.53
CA LYS A 46 17.38 -11.19 25.38
C LYS A 46 17.26 -11.86 24.00
N PHE A 47 17.91 -11.34 22.95
CA PHE A 47 17.75 -11.83 21.57
C PHE A 47 18.70 -12.96 21.17
N LYS A 48 19.53 -13.47 22.10
CA LYS A 48 20.43 -14.62 21.90
C LYS A 48 21.27 -14.58 20.61
N GLY A 49 21.55 -13.39 20.08
CA GLY A 49 22.38 -13.23 18.87
C GLY A 49 21.64 -13.04 17.54
N LEU A 50 20.30 -12.96 17.51
CA LEU A 50 19.52 -12.75 16.27
C LEU A 50 19.71 -11.34 15.69
N PRO A 51 20.43 -11.15 14.55
CA PRO A 51 20.76 -9.82 14.03
C PRO A 51 19.52 -9.00 13.65
N LEU A 52 18.53 -9.66 13.05
CA LEU A 52 17.30 -9.00 12.59
C LEU A 52 16.47 -8.51 13.77
N ALA A 53 16.28 -9.34 14.81
CA ALA A 53 15.59 -8.94 16.04
C ALA A 53 16.25 -7.72 16.71
N LEU A 54 17.58 -7.77 16.85
CA LEU A 54 18.37 -6.68 17.41
C LEU A 54 18.18 -5.38 16.62
N LYS A 55 18.26 -5.45 15.29
CA LYS A 55 18.13 -4.29 14.41
C LYS A 55 16.73 -3.68 14.46
N THR A 56 15.69 -4.51 14.48
CA THR A 56 14.29 -4.05 14.55
C THR A 56 14.02 -3.29 15.83
N LEU A 57 14.37 -3.86 17.00
CA LEU A 57 14.13 -3.19 18.28
C LEU A 57 15.05 -2.00 18.53
N ALA A 58 16.30 -2.07 18.09
CA ALA A 58 17.19 -0.91 18.13
C ALA A 58 16.61 0.26 17.30
N GLY A 59 16.06 -0.02 16.12
CA GLY A 59 15.38 0.97 15.29
C GLY A 59 14.14 1.56 15.97
N MET A 60 13.31 0.73 16.61
CA MET A 60 12.15 1.18 17.39
C MET A 60 12.54 2.09 18.56
N LEU A 61 13.63 1.76 19.25
CA LEU A 61 14.12 2.52 20.40
C LEU A 61 14.90 3.79 20.03
N ARG A 62 15.34 3.93 18.78
CA ARG A 62 16.12 5.07 18.30
C ARG A 62 15.44 6.43 18.53
N SER A 63 14.12 6.47 18.47
CA SER A 63 13.33 7.69 18.70
C SER A 63 12.95 7.94 20.17
N LYS A 64 13.36 7.05 21.09
CA LYS A 64 12.93 7.05 22.50
C LYS A 64 14.10 7.44 23.42
N SER A 65 14.19 8.71 23.82
CA SER A 65 15.24 9.19 24.75
C SER A 65 14.95 8.88 26.23
N GLU A 66 13.73 8.48 26.57
CA GLU A 66 13.29 8.22 27.95
C GLU A 66 13.67 6.82 28.43
N VAL A 67 14.45 6.74 29.53
CA VAL A 67 14.89 5.46 30.13
C VAL A 67 13.73 4.58 30.58
N GLU A 68 12.64 5.19 31.08
CA GLU A 68 11.49 4.44 31.57
C GLU A 68 10.78 3.64 30.46
N VAL A 69 10.81 4.14 29.21
CA VAL A 69 10.29 3.39 28.06
C VAL A 69 11.10 2.11 27.82
N TRP A 70 12.42 2.20 27.92
CA TRP A 70 13.32 1.06 27.77
C TRP A 70 13.14 0.05 28.91
N LYS A 71 13.03 0.52 30.16
CA LYS A 71 12.75 -0.34 31.32
C LYS A 71 11.41 -1.05 31.20
N ARG A 72 10.37 -0.37 30.69
CA ARG A 72 9.05 -0.97 30.45
C ARG A 72 9.11 -2.10 29.42
N ILE A 73 9.87 -1.91 28.34
CA ILE A 73 10.08 -2.96 27.32
C ILE A 73 10.86 -4.14 27.92
N LEU A 74 11.92 -3.86 28.67
CA LEU A 74 12.72 -4.89 29.34
C LEU A 74 11.88 -5.76 30.31
N ARG A 75 10.90 -5.15 31.00
CA ARG A 75 10.00 -5.82 31.95
C ARG A 75 8.75 -6.42 31.32
N SER A 76 8.59 -6.34 30.00
CA SER A 76 7.37 -6.79 29.34
C SER A 76 7.19 -8.30 29.42
N GLU A 77 5.97 -8.76 29.68
CA GLU A 77 5.60 -10.19 29.67
C GLU A 77 5.70 -10.81 28.26
N ILE A 78 5.86 -9.98 27.22
CA ILE A 78 6.01 -10.41 25.83
C ILE A 78 7.26 -11.30 25.65
N TRP A 79 8.24 -11.25 26.57
CA TRP A 79 9.41 -12.14 26.58
C TRP A 79 9.12 -13.58 27.01
N GLU A 80 7.99 -13.84 27.68
CA GLU A 80 7.64 -15.16 28.22
C GLU A 80 6.74 -15.97 27.26
N LEU A 81 6.48 -15.45 26.05
CA LEU A 81 5.63 -16.12 25.06
C LEU A 81 6.32 -17.38 24.48
N PRO A 82 5.62 -18.52 24.41
CA PRO A 82 6.18 -19.76 23.87
C PRO A 82 6.38 -19.71 22.35
N ASP A 83 7.48 -20.31 21.90
CA ASP A 83 7.83 -20.58 20.49
C ASP A 83 7.78 -19.39 19.53
N ASN A 84 8.78 -18.51 19.64
CA ASN A 84 9.58 -17.96 18.53
C ASN A 84 10.40 -16.79 19.08
N ASP A 85 11.74 -16.89 19.10
CA ASP A 85 12.62 -15.80 19.56
C ASP A 85 12.40 -14.46 18.79
N MET A 86 11.70 -14.49 17.64
CA MET A 86 11.34 -13.32 16.81
C MET A 86 9.94 -12.76 17.07
N LEU A 87 8.97 -13.55 17.53
CA LEU A 87 7.57 -13.14 17.65
C LEU A 87 7.38 -11.99 18.67
N PRO A 88 8.01 -12.03 19.87
CA PRO A 88 7.98 -10.92 20.83
C PRO A 88 8.44 -9.59 20.23
N VAL A 89 9.48 -9.64 19.38
CA VAL A 89 10.11 -8.48 18.74
C VAL A 89 9.17 -7.85 17.73
N LEU A 90 8.58 -8.68 16.87
CA LEU A 90 7.64 -8.23 15.87
C LEU A 90 6.37 -7.66 16.52
N MET A 91 5.88 -8.27 17.60
CA MET A 91 4.73 -7.76 18.34
C MET A 91 5.02 -6.40 19.00
N LEU A 92 6.17 -6.24 19.66
CA LEU A 92 6.58 -4.96 20.23
C LEU A 92 6.72 -3.88 19.15
N SER A 93 7.43 -4.20 18.06
CA SER A 93 7.61 -3.28 16.94
C SER A 93 6.29 -2.91 16.29
N TYR A 94 5.38 -3.88 16.11
CA TYR A 94 4.07 -3.62 15.54
C TYR A 94 3.21 -2.78 16.46
N ASN A 95 3.19 -3.06 17.77
CA ASN A 95 2.38 -2.31 18.74
C ASN A 95 2.81 -0.85 18.85
N ASP A 96 4.09 -0.55 18.68
CA ASP A 96 4.63 0.82 18.71
C ASP A 96 4.35 1.61 17.42
N LEU A 97 3.96 0.95 16.32
CA LEU A 97 3.64 1.64 15.07
C LEU A 97 2.36 2.50 15.21
N PRO A 98 2.35 3.70 14.59
CA PRO A 98 1.12 4.46 14.36
C PRO A 98 0.05 3.64 13.63
N ALA A 99 -1.22 3.95 13.88
CA ALA A 99 -2.36 3.20 13.32
C ALA A 99 -2.31 3.07 11.78
N HIS A 100 -1.95 4.14 11.07
CA HIS A 100 -1.85 4.12 9.61
C HIS A 100 -0.71 3.21 9.11
N LEU A 101 0.43 3.16 9.81
CA LEU A 101 1.53 2.26 9.45
C LEU A 101 1.22 0.79 9.78
N LYS A 102 0.44 0.53 10.84
CA LYS A 102 -0.05 -0.82 11.15
C LYS A 102 -0.88 -1.38 10.01
N GLN A 103 -1.77 -0.56 9.45
CA GLN A 103 -2.59 -0.93 8.29
C GLN A 103 -1.74 -1.20 7.04
N CYS A 104 -0.75 -0.33 6.76
CA CYS A 104 0.20 -0.53 5.67
C CYS A 104 1.00 -1.84 5.82
N PHE A 105 1.49 -2.13 7.03
CA PHE A 105 2.24 -3.35 7.33
C PHE A 105 1.38 -4.61 7.20
N ALA A 106 0.15 -4.58 7.73
CA ALA A 106 -0.78 -5.69 7.65
C ALA A 106 -1.19 -6.00 6.19
N TYR A 107 -1.32 -4.97 5.35
CA TYR A 107 -1.61 -5.15 3.93
C TYR A 107 -0.52 -5.97 3.20
N CYS A 108 0.75 -5.77 3.54
CA CYS A 108 1.85 -6.56 2.96
C CYS A 108 1.76 -8.05 3.32
N ALA A 109 1.06 -8.43 4.38
CA ALA A 109 0.89 -9.83 4.79
C ALA A 109 -0.09 -10.62 3.90
N ILE A 110 -0.80 -9.95 2.99
CA ILE A 110 -1.68 -10.60 1.99
C ILE A 110 -0.85 -11.34 0.93
N TYR A 111 0.40 -10.92 0.71
CA TYR A 111 1.27 -11.47 -0.32
C TYR A 111 1.98 -12.74 0.16
N PRO A 112 2.31 -13.68 -0.74
CA PRO A 112 3.06 -14.88 -0.40
C PRO A 112 4.40 -14.56 0.27
N LYS A 113 4.88 -15.51 1.08
CA LYS A 113 6.23 -15.41 1.66
C LYS A 113 7.27 -15.21 0.55
N ASP A 114 8.23 -14.32 0.82
CA ASP A 114 9.33 -13.96 -0.10
C ASP A 114 8.88 -13.25 -1.40
N TYR A 115 7.66 -12.71 -1.43
CA TYR A 115 7.20 -11.85 -2.52
C TYR A 115 8.09 -10.60 -2.65
N HIS A 116 8.59 -10.36 -3.87
CA HIS A 116 9.45 -9.22 -4.15
C HIS A 116 8.63 -7.97 -4.46
N PHE A 117 8.72 -6.99 -3.56
CA PHE A 117 8.12 -5.69 -3.74
C PHE A 117 9.10 -4.71 -4.39
N CYS A 118 8.64 -3.98 -5.41
CA CYS A 118 9.26 -2.72 -5.80
C CYS A 118 8.75 -1.59 -4.89
N LYS A 119 9.63 -0.65 -4.49
CA LYS A 119 9.27 0.46 -3.59
C LYS A 119 8.07 1.26 -4.13
N ASP A 120 8.12 1.63 -5.40
CA ASP A 120 7.08 2.45 -6.03
C ASP A 120 5.74 1.70 -6.10
N GLN A 121 5.78 0.39 -6.38
CA GLN A 121 4.60 -0.47 -6.38
C GLN A 121 3.92 -0.50 -5.02
N VAL A 122 4.67 -0.61 -3.92
CA VAL A 122 4.11 -0.62 -2.56
C VAL A 122 3.45 0.71 -2.23
N ILE A 123 4.09 1.82 -2.60
CA ILE A 123 3.53 3.16 -2.43
C ILE A 123 2.21 3.27 -3.18
N HIS A 124 2.18 2.87 -4.47
CA HIS A 124 0.95 2.86 -5.26
C HIS A 124 -0.15 2.01 -4.61
N LEU A 125 0.17 0.80 -4.16
CA LEU A 125 -0.80 -0.07 -3.49
C LEU A 125 -1.38 0.56 -2.22
N TRP A 126 -0.55 1.20 -1.40
CA TRP A 126 -1.02 1.87 -0.19
C TRP A 126 -1.90 3.09 -0.48
N PHE A 127 -1.60 3.85 -1.54
CA PHE A 127 -2.45 4.96 -1.99
C PHE A 127 -3.77 4.48 -2.59
N SER A 128 -3.74 3.48 -3.47
CA SER A 128 -4.93 2.92 -4.12
C SER A 128 -5.91 2.31 -3.11
N ASN A 129 -5.41 1.74 -2.01
CA ASN A 129 -6.24 1.17 -0.94
C ASN A 129 -6.56 2.18 0.18
N GLY A 130 -6.22 3.47 0.03
CA GLY A 130 -6.52 4.51 1.00
C GLY A 130 -5.83 4.34 2.37
N LEU A 131 -4.76 3.54 2.42
CA LEU A 131 -3.99 3.25 3.65
C LEU A 131 -3.12 4.45 4.07
N VAL A 132 -2.76 5.30 3.10
CA VAL A 132 -2.04 6.56 3.32
C VAL A 132 -2.89 7.69 2.76
N GLN A 133 -3.34 8.60 3.63
CA GLN A 133 -4.19 9.74 3.26
C GLN A 133 -3.41 11.06 3.12
N GLN A 134 -2.11 11.08 3.48
CA GLN A 134 -1.28 12.28 3.34
C GLN A 134 -0.63 12.33 1.96
N LEU A 135 -1.24 13.14 1.10
CA LEU A 135 -0.63 13.65 -0.12
C LEU A 135 0.55 14.58 0.29
N THR A 136 1.76 14.04 0.44
CA THR A 136 2.97 14.87 0.53
C THR A 136 3.23 15.52 -0.83
N LEU A 137 3.93 16.67 -0.91
CA LEU A 137 4.28 17.33 -2.18
C LEU A 137 4.97 16.38 -3.17
N ASP A 138 5.80 15.46 -2.67
CA ASP A 138 6.44 14.43 -3.48
C ASP A 138 5.44 13.40 -4.01
N SER A 139 4.47 12.99 -3.20
CA SER A 139 3.39 12.08 -3.63
C SER A 139 2.48 12.77 -4.63
N ILE A 140 2.19 14.06 -4.42
CA ILE A 140 1.43 14.90 -5.35
C ILE A 140 2.18 14.98 -6.69
N TYR A 141 3.49 15.24 -6.68
CA TYR A 141 4.32 15.29 -7.89
C TYR A 141 4.31 13.95 -8.63
N VAL A 142 4.46 12.82 -7.92
CA VAL A 142 4.39 11.47 -8.50
C VAL A 142 2.99 11.17 -9.06
N LEU A 143 1.92 11.60 -8.39
CA LEU A 143 0.55 11.49 -8.91
C LEU A 143 0.35 12.36 -10.16
N TYR A 144 0.92 13.56 -10.19
CA TYR A 144 0.92 14.42 -11.37
C TYR A 144 1.74 13.86 -12.52
N SER A 145 2.79 13.07 -12.27
CA SER A 145 3.60 12.44 -13.32
C SER A 145 3.14 11.03 -13.69
N LEU A 146 2.12 10.49 -13.02
CA LEU A 146 1.67 9.12 -13.24
C LEU A 146 0.93 8.99 -14.57
N GLU A 147 1.50 8.22 -15.50
CA GLU A 147 0.92 8.00 -16.81
C GLU A 147 0.11 6.71 -16.91
N THR A 148 0.40 5.70 -16.09
CA THR A 148 -0.27 4.39 -16.13
C THR A 148 -0.67 3.95 -14.72
N LEU A 149 -1.91 3.50 -14.56
CA LEU A 149 -2.45 2.95 -13.33
C LEU A 149 -3.13 1.61 -13.62
N LEU A 150 -2.70 0.56 -12.92
CA LEU A 150 -3.23 -0.79 -13.07
C LEU A 150 -3.97 -1.19 -11.79
N LEU A 151 -5.28 -1.34 -11.89
CA LEU A 151 -6.20 -1.79 -10.83
C LEU A 151 -6.85 -3.13 -11.20
N SER A 152 -6.23 -3.86 -12.13
CA SER A 152 -6.78 -5.12 -12.61
C SER A 152 -6.88 -6.16 -11.50
N SER A 153 -7.96 -6.93 -11.51
CA SER A 153 -8.29 -7.97 -10.52
C SER A 153 -8.59 -7.46 -9.10
N CYS A 154 -8.83 -6.17 -8.91
CA CYS A 154 -9.38 -5.63 -7.66
C CYS A 154 -10.88 -5.94 -7.55
N LYS A 155 -11.22 -7.16 -7.11
CA LYS A 155 -12.60 -7.68 -7.13
C LYS A 155 -13.56 -6.95 -6.19
N ASP A 156 -13.06 -6.47 -5.05
CA ASP A 156 -13.85 -5.80 -4.01
C ASP A 156 -13.92 -4.28 -4.18
N LEU A 157 -13.33 -3.74 -5.26
CA LEU A 157 -13.31 -2.31 -5.52
C LEU A 157 -14.69 -1.85 -6.02
N GLU A 158 -15.39 -1.06 -5.21
CA GLU A 158 -16.73 -0.55 -5.55
C GLU A 158 -16.71 0.83 -6.20
N ASP A 159 -15.81 1.72 -5.77
CA ASP A 159 -15.72 3.09 -6.29
C ASP A 159 -14.26 3.50 -6.47
N LEU A 160 -13.97 4.28 -7.52
CA LEU A 160 -12.69 4.97 -7.64
C LEU A 160 -12.69 6.24 -6.78
N PRO A 161 -11.60 6.52 -6.05
CA PRO A 161 -11.52 7.68 -5.17
C PRO A 161 -11.37 8.99 -5.95
N LEU A 162 -11.98 10.06 -5.42
CA LEU A 162 -12.02 11.39 -6.05
C LEU A 162 -10.65 12.03 -6.31
N TRP A 163 -9.61 11.65 -5.56
CA TRP A 163 -8.26 12.18 -5.79
C TRP A 163 -7.71 11.79 -7.17
N MET A 164 -8.26 10.76 -7.83
CA MET A 164 -7.87 10.38 -9.19
C MET A 164 -8.18 11.49 -10.22
N GLU A 165 -9.06 12.44 -9.92
CA GLU A 165 -9.25 13.65 -10.75
C GLU A 165 -7.98 14.52 -10.86
N MET A 166 -7.01 14.34 -9.95
CA MET A 166 -5.74 15.08 -9.96
C MET A 166 -4.69 14.48 -10.89
N LEU A 167 -4.92 13.28 -11.43
CA LEU A 167 -3.99 12.57 -12.31
C LEU A 167 -4.05 13.11 -13.74
N ILE A 168 -3.76 14.40 -13.93
CA ILE A 168 -3.94 15.10 -15.21
C ILE A 168 -3.07 14.55 -16.36
N ASN A 169 -2.00 13.81 -16.04
CA ASN A 169 -1.13 13.15 -17.01
C ASN A 169 -1.39 11.63 -17.10
N LEU A 170 -2.46 11.11 -16.49
CA LEU A 170 -2.79 9.69 -16.62
C LEU A 170 -3.26 9.40 -18.04
N HIS A 171 -2.56 8.48 -18.71
CA HIS A 171 -2.84 8.03 -20.07
C HIS A 171 -3.52 6.68 -20.11
N HIS A 172 -3.22 5.79 -19.16
CA HIS A 172 -3.70 4.41 -19.16
C HIS A 172 -4.26 4.02 -17.78
N LEU A 173 -5.49 3.54 -17.75
CA LEU A 173 -6.16 2.97 -16.59
C LEU A 173 -6.67 1.57 -16.92
N ASP A 174 -6.12 0.56 -16.28
CA ASP A 174 -6.60 -0.83 -16.40
C ASP A 174 -7.45 -1.17 -15.18
N ILE A 175 -8.75 -1.40 -15.40
CA ILE A 175 -9.73 -1.85 -14.40
C ILE A 175 -10.31 -3.21 -14.79
N SER A 176 -9.56 -4.02 -15.53
CA SER A 176 -10.00 -5.37 -15.91
C SER A 176 -10.28 -6.23 -14.69
N ASN A 177 -11.33 -7.05 -14.75
CA ASN A 177 -11.71 -7.96 -13.66
C ASN A 177 -12.08 -7.28 -12.32
N THR A 178 -12.50 -6.01 -12.33
CA THR A 178 -13.11 -5.33 -11.16
C THR A 178 -14.64 -5.40 -11.26
N PHE A 179 -15.25 -6.45 -10.70
CA PHE A 179 -16.67 -6.75 -10.94
C PHE A 179 -17.64 -5.82 -10.20
N CYS A 180 -17.23 -5.28 -9.06
CA CYS A 180 -18.06 -4.41 -8.23
C CYS A 180 -17.90 -2.92 -8.57
N LEU A 181 -16.94 -2.57 -9.42
CA LEU A 181 -16.56 -1.18 -9.64
C LEU A 181 -17.64 -0.44 -10.44
N LYS A 182 -18.17 0.64 -9.85
CA LYS A 182 -19.06 1.57 -10.54
C LYS A 182 -18.28 2.36 -11.59
N MET A 183 -18.97 2.72 -12.66
CA MET A 183 -18.40 3.52 -13.73
C MET A 183 -17.82 4.84 -13.18
N PRO A 184 -16.52 5.13 -13.39
CA PRO A 184 -15.88 6.31 -12.84
C PRO A 184 -16.12 7.54 -13.72
N LEU A 185 -17.37 8.00 -13.82
CA LEU A 185 -17.77 9.17 -14.63
C LEU A 185 -16.99 10.44 -14.29
N HIS A 186 -16.53 10.59 -13.05
CA HIS A 186 -15.73 11.74 -12.62
C HIS A 186 -14.37 11.85 -13.35
N LEU A 187 -13.86 10.74 -13.88
CA LEU A 187 -12.62 10.72 -14.67
C LEU A 187 -12.81 11.22 -16.11
N SER A 188 -14.05 11.49 -16.54
CA SER A 188 -14.36 12.15 -17.83
C SER A 188 -13.63 13.47 -18.03
N LYS A 189 -13.25 14.14 -16.94
CA LYS A 189 -12.53 15.43 -16.94
C LYS A 189 -11.05 15.30 -17.29
N LEU A 190 -10.47 14.10 -17.20
CA LEU A 190 -9.06 13.86 -17.48
C LEU A 190 -8.82 13.90 -19.00
N LYS A 191 -8.25 15.00 -19.48
CA LYS A 191 -8.00 15.22 -20.93
C LYS A 191 -6.94 14.29 -21.50
N SER A 192 -6.02 13.82 -20.67
CA SER A 192 -4.90 12.98 -21.09
C SER A 192 -5.18 11.49 -20.95
N LEU A 193 -6.33 11.10 -20.41
CA LEU A 193 -6.70 9.69 -20.28
C LEU A 193 -7.18 9.18 -21.62
N TYR A 194 -6.33 8.43 -22.31
CA TYR A 194 -6.67 7.85 -23.61
C TYR A 194 -7.12 6.41 -23.46
N VAL A 195 -6.47 5.62 -22.59
CA VAL A 195 -6.71 4.18 -22.47
C VAL A 195 -7.44 3.83 -21.19
N LEU A 196 -8.65 3.29 -21.32
CA LEU A 196 -9.43 2.69 -20.24
C LEU A 196 -9.77 1.25 -20.62
N VAL A 197 -9.27 0.28 -19.87
CA VAL A 197 -9.45 -1.15 -20.15
C VAL A 197 -10.32 -1.80 -19.09
N GLY A 198 -11.29 -2.62 -19.50
CA GLY A 198 -12.09 -3.44 -18.59
C GLY A 198 -13.26 -2.73 -17.93
N SER A 199 -13.60 -1.54 -18.44
CA SER A 199 -14.72 -0.75 -17.94
C SER A 199 -16.07 -1.39 -18.27
N LYS A 200 -16.98 -1.44 -17.30
CA LYS A 200 -18.33 -2.00 -17.45
C LYS A 200 -19.37 -0.93 -17.19
N PHE A 201 -20.21 -0.67 -18.17
CA PHE A 201 -21.28 0.33 -18.07
C PHE A 201 -22.64 -0.35 -18.00
N LEU A 202 -23.27 -0.32 -16.82
CA LEU A 202 -24.58 -0.89 -16.58
C LEU A 202 -25.69 0.10 -16.93
N LEU A 203 -26.52 -0.23 -17.92
CA LEU A 203 -27.59 0.63 -18.42
C LEU A 203 -28.91 0.37 -17.68
N GLY A 204 -29.45 1.43 -17.06
CA GLY A 204 -30.77 1.41 -16.41
C GLY A 204 -30.87 0.55 -15.14
N GLY A 205 -32.09 0.35 -14.64
CA GLY A 205 -32.36 -0.41 -13.41
C GLY A 205 -32.10 0.37 -12.11
N ARG A 206 -32.12 -0.34 -10.97
CA ARG A 206 -31.94 0.24 -9.63
C ARG A 206 -30.45 0.47 -9.37
N GLY A 207 -29.93 1.64 -9.77
CA GLY A 207 -28.53 2.04 -9.58
C GLY A 207 -27.63 1.99 -10.83
N GLY A 208 -28.18 1.66 -12.01
CA GLY A 208 -27.46 1.81 -13.27
C GLY A 208 -27.52 3.23 -13.83
N SER A 209 -26.59 3.53 -14.74
CA SER A 209 -26.45 4.85 -15.38
C SER A 209 -27.36 4.98 -16.59
N ARG A 210 -27.67 6.21 -16.98
CA ARG A 210 -28.43 6.48 -18.21
C ARG A 210 -27.48 6.42 -19.39
N MET A 211 -27.99 6.06 -20.56
CA MET A 211 -27.13 5.93 -21.74
C MET A 211 -26.52 7.28 -22.14
N GLU A 212 -27.22 8.39 -21.89
CA GLU A 212 -26.69 9.72 -22.17
C GLU A 212 -25.46 10.10 -21.32
N ASP A 213 -25.26 9.49 -20.15
CA ASP A 213 -24.11 9.76 -19.27
C ASP A 213 -22.80 9.27 -19.91
N LEU A 214 -22.85 8.32 -20.86
CA LEU A 214 -21.70 7.95 -21.71
C LEU A 214 -21.21 9.10 -22.59
N GLY A 215 -22.08 10.08 -22.88
CA GLY A 215 -21.75 11.25 -23.68
C GLY A 215 -20.67 12.12 -23.03
N GLU A 216 -20.58 12.10 -21.69
CA GLU A 216 -19.57 12.83 -20.92
C GLU A 216 -18.15 12.26 -21.11
N LEU A 217 -18.03 11.01 -21.57
CA LEU A 217 -16.76 10.31 -21.70
C LEU A 217 -16.06 10.65 -23.01
N HIS A 218 -15.44 11.83 -23.10
CA HIS A 218 -14.84 12.33 -24.34
C HIS A 218 -13.65 11.49 -24.87
N TYR A 219 -13.00 10.67 -24.04
CA TYR A 219 -11.71 10.04 -24.36
C TYR A 219 -11.64 8.52 -24.07
N LEU A 220 -12.60 7.74 -24.58
CA LEU A 220 -12.58 6.27 -24.47
C LEU A 220 -11.84 5.63 -25.64
N TYR A 221 -10.51 5.50 -25.56
CA TYR A 221 -9.74 4.68 -26.49
C TYR A 221 -9.37 3.34 -25.80
N GLY A 222 -10.26 2.34 -25.87
CA GLY A 222 -10.06 1.07 -25.15
C GLY A 222 -11.27 0.14 -25.20
N SER A 223 -11.36 -0.80 -24.26
CA SER A 223 -12.48 -1.75 -24.17
C SER A 223 -13.54 -1.29 -23.16
N LEU A 224 -14.78 -1.21 -23.61
CA LEU A 224 -15.96 -0.85 -22.81
C LEU A 224 -17.04 -1.91 -23.03
N SER A 225 -17.41 -2.64 -21.98
CA SER A 225 -18.53 -3.56 -22.02
C SER A 225 -19.81 -2.84 -21.62
N LEU A 226 -20.79 -2.81 -22.52
CA LEU A 226 -22.13 -2.26 -22.28
C LEU A 226 -23.05 -3.39 -21.81
N LEU A 227 -23.49 -3.31 -20.55
CA LEU A 227 -24.37 -4.31 -19.96
C LEU A 227 -25.81 -3.78 -19.93
N GLU A 228 -26.78 -4.69 -20.00
CA GLU A 228 -28.21 -4.39 -19.91
C GLU A 228 -28.75 -3.43 -21.00
N LEU A 229 -28.25 -3.55 -22.23
CA LEU A 229 -28.69 -2.73 -23.38
C LEU A 229 -30.21 -2.78 -23.62
N GLN A 230 -30.89 -3.87 -23.24
CA GLN A 230 -32.34 -4.00 -23.31
C GLN A 230 -33.11 -2.91 -22.52
N ASN A 231 -32.45 -2.24 -21.57
CA ASN A 231 -33.05 -1.19 -20.76
C ASN A 231 -33.04 0.18 -21.46
N VAL A 232 -32.37 0.31 -22.61
CA VAL A 232 -32.35 1.55 -23.40
C VAL A 232 -33.59 1.62 -24.28
N VAL A 233 -34.58 2.39 -23.82
CA VAL A 233 -35.86 2.55 -24.54
C VAL A 233 -35.89 3.85 -25.37
N ASP A 234 -35.17 4.90 -24.95
CA ASP A 234 -35.17 6.19 -25.65
C ASP A 234 -34.02 6.31 -26.66
N ARG A 235 -34.39 6.38 -27.94
CA ARG A 235 -33.45 6.61 -29.06
C ARG A 235 -32.66 7.92 -28.91
N LYS A 236 -33.19 8.94 -28.23
CA LYS A 236 -32.48 10.20 -27.99
C LYS A 236 -31.29 10.03 -27.04
N GLU A 237 -31.38 9.16 -26.05
CA GLU A 237 -30.26 8.88 -25.14
C GLU A 237 -29.10 8.22 -25.89
N ALA A 238 -29.39 7.26 -26.77
CA ALA A 238 -28.39 6.62 -27.61
C ALA A 238 -27.67 7.61 -28.56
N LEU A 239 -28.37 8.64 -29.04
CA LEU A 239 -27.78 9.71 -29.84
C LEU A 239 -26.85 10.60 -29.00
N ARG A 240 -27.26 10.94 -27.77
CA ARG A 240 -26.45 11.76 -26.83
C ARG A 240 -25.19 11.03 -26.35
N ALA A 241 -25.25 9.70 -26.24
CA ALA A 241 -24.11 8.86 -25.87
C ALA A 241 -22.96 8.91 -26.89
N ASN A 242 -23.23 9.30 -28.14
CA ASN A 242 -22.27 9.47 -29.22
C ASN A 242 -21.30 8.27 -29.40
N ILE A 243 -21.83 7.05 -29.33
CA ILE A 243 -21.03 5.81 -29.38
C ILE A 243 -20.29 5.64 -30.72
N ARG A 244 -20.84 6.19 -31.81
CA ARG A 244 -20.26 6.08 -33.16
C ARG A 244 -18.94 6.81 -33.31
N GLU A 245 -18.72 7.90 -32.59
CA GLU A 245 -17.43 8.62 -32.60
C GLU A 245 -16.41 8.00 -31.63
N LYS A 246 -16.86 7.06 -30.78
CA LYS A 246 -16.03 6.32 -29.81
C LYS A 246 -15.60 4.94 -30.36
N ALA A 247 -15.42 4.85 -31.69
CA ALA A 247 -15.39 3.63 -32.52
C ALA A 247 -14.27 2.60 -32.26
N THR A 248 -13.60 2.63 -31.12
CA THR A 248 -12.64 1.58 -30.67
C THR A 248 -13.19 0.70 -29.55
N ILE A 249 -14.48 0.81 -29.24
CA ILE A 249 -15.15 -0.05 -28.26
C ILE A 249 -15.31 -1.46 -28.82
N GLY A 250 -14.54 -2.42 -28.31
CA GLY A 250 -14.89 -3.83 -28.41
C GLY A 250 -16.17 -4.07 -27.62
N VAL A 251 -17.30 -4.22 -28.33
CA VAL A 251 -18.57 -4.62 -27.74
C VAL A 251 -18.55 -6.14 -27.63
N GLU A 252 -18.20 -6.65 -26.45
CA GLU A 252 -18.43 -8.06 -26.07
C GLU A 252 -19.64 -8.17 -25.15
#